data_AF-A0A937F195-F1
#
_entry.id   AF-A0A937F195-F1
#
_cell.length_a   1.000
_cell.length_b   1.000
_cell.length_c   1.000
_cell.angle_alpha   90.00
_cell.angle_beta   90.00
_cell.angle_gamma   90.00
#
_symmetry.space_group_name_H-M   'P 1'
#
loop_
_entity.id
_entity.type
_entity.pdbx_description
1 polymer ?
#
loop_
_entity_poly.entity_id
_entity_poly.type
_entity_poly.pdbx_seq_one_letter_code
_entity_poly.pdbx_strand_id
1 'polypeptide(L)'
;MNYPLTDVAAYQRGVEYIQQVQALVLEPGMVDVMQNLRDRVAICTWIGQQIEAVNTELQRCLEACHACFHPTDRPAVEIFAVPLAPAFGIDGLCNVLSCPIAILVDVGRILPQDWLSIVAHEYAHAYSGDFGHHQQFVNVLHHLCLGLGLEPPNGANADQLRYWPFCQSTQDPLAFWRGEG
;
A
#
# COMPACT_ATOMS: atom_id res chain seq x y z
N MET A 1 -23.95 11.40 25.05
CA MET A 1 -23.32 12.01 23.87
C MET A 1 -24.07 11.51 22.65
N ASN A 2 -24.75 12.39 21.92
CA ASN A 2 -25.32 12.04 20.62
C ASN A 2 -24.19 12.10 19.60
N TYR A 3 -23.66 10.96 19.19
CA TYR A 3 -22.85 10.90 17.97
C TYR A 3 -23.79 11.11 16.78
N PRO A 4 -23.43 11.94 15.79
CA PRO A 4 -24.15 12.02 14.54
C PRO A 4 -24.31 10.62 13.93
N LEU A 5 -25.50 10.29 13.42
CA LEU A 5 -25.76 9.00 12.76
C LEU A 5 -24.78 8.71 11.61
N THR A 6 -24.24 9.77 10.99
CA THR A 6 -23.22 9.72 9.94
C THR A 6 -21.88 9.15 10.42
N ASP A 7 -21.49 9.40 11.67
CA ASP A 7 -20.19 8.96 12.21
C ASP A 7 -20.22 7.48 12.58
N VAL A 8 -21.39 6.97 13.00
CA VAL A 8 -21.59 5.54 13.26
C VAL A 8 -21.52 4.74 11.96
N ALA A 9 -22.16 5.23 10.90
CA ALA A 9 -22.11 4.57 9.58
C ALA A 9 -20.70 4.60 8.98
N ALA A 10 -19.99 5.73 9.09
CA ALA A 10 -18.60 5.83 8.68
C ALA A 10 -17.70 4.87 9.47
N TYR A 11 -17.81 4.86 10.80
CA TYR A 11 -17.06 3.92 11.64
C TYR A 11 -17.28 2.45 11.21
N GLN A 12 -18.54 2.05 10.98
CA GLN A 12 -18.87 0.69 10.57
C GLN A 12 -18.23 0.33 9.22
N ARG A 13 -18.30 1.22 8.22
CA ARG A 13 -17.61 1.03 6.93
C ARG A 13 -16.10 0.89 7.10
N GLY A 14 -15.50 1.70 7.98
CA GLY A 14 -14.07 1.60 8.27
C GLY A 14 -13.68 0.30 8.93
N VAL A 15 -14.48 -0.21 9.86
CA VAL A 15 -14.26 -1.55 10.46
C VAL A 15 -14.35 -2.65 9.41
N GLU A 16 -15.37 -2.60 8.54
CA GLU A 16 -15.53 -3.56 7.45
C GLU A 16 -14.33 -3.51 6.48
N TYR A 17 -13.87 -2.32 6.13
CA TYR A 17 -12.68 -2.13 5.31
C TYR A 17 -11.42 -2.70 5.96
N ILE A 18 -11.17 -2.39 7.24
CA ILE A 18 -10.02 -2.92 7.99
C ILE A 18 -10.05 -4.46 8.02
N GLN A 19 -11.21 -5.06 8.26
CA GLN A 19 -11.36 -6.51 8.25
C GLN A 19 -11.08 -7.11 6.86
N GLN A 20 -11.51 -6.44 5.80
CA GLN A 20 -11.22 -6.85 4.43
C GLN A 20 -9.71 -6.85 4.16
N VAL A 21 -9.01 -5.75 4.42
CA VAL A 21 -7.56 -5.66 4.14
C VAL A 21 -6.72 -6.52 5.09
N GLN A 22 -7.19 -6.76 6.31
CA GLN A 22 -6.55 -7.69 7.25
C GLN A 22 -6.62 -9.15 6.78
N ALA A 23 -7.61 -9.51 5.94
CA ALA A 23 -7.65 -10.83 5.31
C ALA A 23 -6.64 -10.97 4.16
N LEU A 24 -6.03 -9.88 3.70
CA LEU A 24 -5.08 -9.84 2.58
C LEU A 24 -3.63 -9.79 3.03
N VAL A 25 -3.33 -9.48 4.30
CA VAL A 25 -1.95 -9.50 4.81
C VAL A 25 -1.44 -10.92 5.06
N LEU A 26 -0.12 -11.09 5.00
CA LEU A 26 0.55 -12.38 5.23
C LEU A 26 0.52 -12.81 6.70
N GLU A 27 0.55 -11.84 7.61
CA GLU A 27 0.48 -12.06 9.05
C GLU A 27 -0.60 -11.15 9.66
N PRO A 28 -1.56 -11.68 10.46
CA PRO A 28 -2.67 -10.88 10.99
C PRO A 28 -2.25 -9.65 11.80
N GLY A 29 -1.05 -9.68 12.40
CA GLY A 29 -0.49 -8.58 13.18
C GLY A 29 0.00 -7.39 12.35
N MET A 30 0.08 -7.51 11.01
CA MET A 30 0.49 -6.43 10.12
C MET A 30 -0.53 -5.28 10.08
N VAL A 31 -1.79 -5.55 10.47
CA VAL A 31 -2.84 -4.53 10.61
C VAL A 31 -3.44 -4.69 12.01
N ASP A 32 -3.07 -3.79 12.92
CA ASP A 32 -3.40 -3.89 14.35
C ASP A 32 -4.34 -2.77 14.85
N VAL A 33 -5.02 -2.07 13.93
CA VAL A 33 -5.94 -0.96 14.23
C VAL A 33 -7.00 -1.35 15.26
N MET A 34 -7.54 -2.57 15.17
CA MET A 34 -8.61 -3.03 16.06
C MET A 34 -8.13 -3.25 17.50
N GLN A 35 -6.84 -3.50 17.69
CA GLN A 35 -6.16 -3.64 18.97
C GLN A 35 -5.73 -2.28 19.56
N ASN A 36 -5.64 -1.23 18.74
CA ASN A 36 -5.34 0.13 19.18
C ASN A 36 -6.58 0.81 19.81
N LEU A 37 -6.78 0.59 21.11
CA LEU A 37 -7.90 1.18 21.86
C LEU A 37 -7.93 2.72 21.85
N ARG A 38 -6.79 3.38 21.63
CA ARG A 38 -6.67 4.83 21.64
C ARG A 38 -7.21 5.44 20.35
N ASP A 39 -6.76 4.93 19.20
CA ASP A 39 -6.97 5.60 17.91
C ASP A 39 -8.03 4.91 17.02
N ARG A 40 -8.46 3.68 17.36
CA ARG A 40 -9.37 2.89 16.50
C ARG A 40 -10.62 3.62 16.02
N VAL A 41 -11.23 4.45 16.87
CA VAL A 41 -12.48 5.14 16.52
C VAL A 41 -12.20 6.20 15.47
N ALA A 42 -11.18 7.03 15.69
CA ALA A 42 -10.77 8.06 14.73
C ALA A 42 -10.34 7.44 13.41
N ILE A 43 -9.50 6.39 13.46
CA ILE A 43 -8.99 5.71 12.26
C ILE A 43 -10.13 5.09 11.45
N CYS A 44 -10.99 4.28 12.07
CA CYS A 44 -12.09 3.64 11.34
C CYS A 44 -13.09 4.67 10.81
N THR A 45 -13.41 5.72 11.56
CA THR A 45 -14.30 6.78 11.07
C THR A 45 -13.70 7.50 9.86
N TRP A 46 -12.41 7.84 9.90
CA TRP A 46 -11.72 8.49 8.78
C TRP A 46 -11.66 7.58 7.54
N ILE A 47 -11.27 6.32 7.71
CA ILE A 47 -11.28 5.32 6.63
C ILE A 47 -12.66 5.24 5.98
N GLY A 48 -13.73 5.08 6.78
CA GLY A 48 -15.09 4.99 6.24
C GLY A 48 -15.60 6.25 5.54
N GLN A 49 -14.88 7.37 5.63
CA GLN A 49 -15.18 8.61 4.92
C GLN A 49 -14.29 8.84 3.69
N GLN A 50 -13.01 8.45 3.75
CA GLN A 50 -11.99 8.90 2.80
C GLN A 50 -11.37 7.78 1.95
N ILE A 51 -11.52 6.51 2.36
CA ILE A 51 -10.72 5.42 1.79
C ILE A 51 -10.91 5.20 0.29
N GLU A 52 -12.11 5.48 -0.24
CA GLU A 52 -12.39 5.37 -1.67
C GLU A 52 -11.56 6.36 -2.48
N ALA A 53 -11.39 7.60 -2.00
CA ALA A 53 -10.59 8.61 -2.66
C ALA A 53 -9.10 8.21 -2.64
N VAL A 54 -8.61 7.72 -1.50
CA VAL A 54 -7.22 7.25 -1.35
C VAL A 54 -6.95 6.06 -2.28
N ASN A 55 -7.82 5.05 -2.28
CA ASN A 55 -7.68 3.89 -3.16
C ASN A 55 -7.80 4.27 -4.64
N THR A 56 -8.56 5.32 -4.98
CA THR A 56 -8.61 5.85 -6.35
C THR A 56 -7.26 6.41 -6.78
N GLU A 57 -6.52 7.11 -5.91
CA GLU A 57 -5.17 7.57 -6.22
C GLU A 57 -4.15 6.44 -6.35
N LEU A 58 -4.22 5.44 -5.46
CA LEU A 58 -3.39 4.24 -5.57
C LEU A 58 -3.70 3.44 -6.84
N GLN A 59 -4.98 3.37 -7.23
CA GLN A 59 -5.40 2.73 -8.47
C GLN A 59 -4.79 3.44 -9.69
N ARG A 60 -4.67 4.77 -9.69
CA ARG A 60 -3.96 5.50 -10.76
C ARG A 60 -2.47 5.15 -10.82
N CYS A 61 -1.83 4.98 -9.66
CA CYS A 61 -0.43 4.52 -9.61
C CYS A 61 -0.30 3.10 -10.18
N LEU A 62 -1.22 2.20 -9.83
CA LEU A 62 -1.27 0.83 -10.36
C LEU A 62 -1.51 0.82 -11.87
N GLU A 63 -2.43 1.66 -12.37
CA GLU A 63 -2.71 1.80 -13.80
C GLU A 63 -1.50 2.32 -14.58
N ALA A 64 -0.74 3.26 -14.00
CA ALA A 64 0.52 3.72 -14.60
C ALA A 64 1.53 2.56 -14.72
N CYS A 65 1.64 1.71 -13.70
CA CYS A 65 2.46 0.50 -13.77
C CYS A 65 1.96 -0.45 -14.87
N HIS A 66 0.66 -0.72 -14.94
CA HIS A 66 0.05 -1.52 -16.01
C HIS A 66 0.32 -0.97 -17.41
N ALA A 67 0.32 0.35 -17.58
CA ALA A 67 0.54 1.00 -18.87
C ALA A 67 1.95 0.73 -19.42
N CYS A 68 2.92 0.32 -18.58
CA CYS A 68 4.25 -0.08 -19.01
C CYS A 68 4.28 -1.46 -19.71
N PHE A 69 3.20 -2.25 -19.61
CA PHE A 69 3.15 -3.62 -20.14
C PHE A 69 1.99 -3.80 -21.12
N HIS A 70 2.18 -4.74 -22.06
CA HIS A 70 1.13 -5.15 -22.97
C HIS A 70 -0.05 -5.76 -22.18
N PRO A 71 -1.32 -5.54 -22.57
CA PRO A 71 -2.47 -6.02 -21.80
C PRO A 71 -2.48 -7.51 -21.44
N THR A 72 -1.89 -8.36 -22.28
CA THR A 72 -1.79 -9.81 -22.04
C THR A 72 -0.78 -10.21 -20.98
N ASP A 73 0.16 -9.32 -20.67
CA ASP A 73 1.28 -9.59 -19.76
C ASP A 73 1.01 -9.00 -18.37
N ARG A 74 -0.13 -8.32 -18.20
CA ARG A 74 -0.51 -7.65 -16.96
C ARG A 74 -0.98 -8.68 -15.94
N PRO A 75 -0.38 -8.75 -14.73
CA PRO A 75 -0.91 -9.58 -13.65
C PRO A 75 -2.30 -9.06 -13.22
N ALA A 76 -3.14 -9.96 -12.71
CA ALA A 76 -4.38 -9.57 -12.05
C ALA A 76 -4.07 -9.06 -10.64
N VAL A 77 -4.13 -7.74 -10.43
CA VAL A 77 -3.73 -7.07 -9.19
C VAL A 77 -4.85 -6.19 -8.67
N GLU A 78 -5.07 -6.21 -7.36
CA GLU A 78 -5.84 -5.24 -6.61
C GLU A 78 -4.91 -4.45 -5.68
N ILE A 79 -5.23 -3.17 -5.43
CA ILE A 79 -4.43 -2.30 -4.58
C ILE A 79 -5.28 -1.64 -3.50
N PHE A 80 -4.76 -1.60 -2.27
CA PHE A 80 -5.46 -1.05 -1.11
C PHE A 80 -4.52 -0.20 -0.25
N ALA A 81 -5.04 0.91 0.25
CA ALA A 81 -4.40 1.68 1.29
C ALA A 81 -4.64 1.02 2.64
N VAL A 82 -3.61 0.86 3.48
CA VAL A 82 -3.76 0.20 4.78
C VAL A 82 -2.81 0.77 5.84
N PRO A 83 -3.27 1.03 7.08
CA PRO A 83 -2.38 1.34 8.19
C PRO A 83 -1.61 0.08 8.61
N LEU A 84 -0.33 0.00 8.21
CA LEU A 84 0.55 -1.12 8.58
C LEU A 84 1.13 -0.88 9.98
N ALA A 85 1.24 -1.95 10.75
CA ALA A 85 1.75 -1.88 12.11
C ALA A 85 3.25 -1.50 12.13
N PRO A 86 3.69 -0.52 12.95
CA PRO A 86 5.09 -0.07 13.02
C PRO A 86 6.13 -1.16 13.31
N ALA A 87 5.73 -2.23 13.98
CA ALA A 87 6.60 -3.36 14.28
C ALA A 87 7.20 -4.04 13.04
N PHE A 88 6.54 -3.94 11.88
CA PHE A 88 7.01 -4.57 10.64
C PHE A 88 7.96 -3.69 9.83
N GLY A 89 7.97 -2.37 10.05
CA GLY A 89 8.90 -1.44 9.41
C GLY A 89 8.84 -1.44 7.88
N ILE A 90 7.65 -1.63 7.30
CA ILE A 90 7.40 -1.64 5.85
C ILE A 90 6.40 -0.54 5.48
N ASP A 91 6.54 0.00 4.27
CA ASP A 91 5.66 1.04 3.72
C ASP A 91 4.66 0.47 2.70
N GLY A 92 4.90 -0.75 2.22
CA GLY A 92 4.00 -1.49 1.35
C GLY A 92 4.30 -2.99 1.43
N LEU A 93 3.40 -3.79 0.89
CA LEU A 93 3.60 -5.22 0.68
C LEU A 93 2.79 -5.73 -0.51
N CYS A 94 3.38 -6.67 -1.24
CA CYS A 94 2.69 -7.46 -2.26
C CYS A 94 2.43 -8.88 -1.74
N ASN A 95 1.16 -9.22 -1.53
CA ASN A 95 0.75 -10.61 -1.28
C ASN A 95 0.58 -11.35 -2.61
N VAL A 96 1.66 -11.94 -3.12
CA VAL A 96 1.63 -12.75 -4.35
C VAL A 96 0.86 -14.07 -4.22
N LEU A 97 0.41 -14.45 -3.01
CA LEU A 97 -0.35 -15.67 -2.74
C LEU A 97 -1.86 -15.46 -2.82
N SER A 98 -2.34 -14.21 -2.87
CA SER A 98 -3.78 -13.94 -3.03
C SER A 98 -4.21 -14.05 -4.51
N CYS A 99 -5.50 -14.23 -4.74
CA CYS A 99 -6.08 -14.26 -6.08
C CYS A 99 -7.36 -13.40 -6.11
N PRO A 100 -7.32 -12.20 -6.74
CA PRO A 100 -6.17 -11.56 -7.40
C PRO A 100 -5.01 -11.22 -6.44
N ILE A 101 -3.83 -10.94 -6.98
CA ILE A 101 -2.66 -10.50 -6.18
C ILE A 101 -3.00 -9.17 -5.50
N ALA A 102 -2.70 -9.04 -4.22
CA ALA A 102 -3.00 -7.82 -3.46
C ALA A 102 -1.72 -7.03 -3.20
N ILE A 103 -1.72 -5.75 -3.59
CA ILE A 103 -0.74 -4.76 -3.15
C ILE A 103 -1.38 -3.94 -2.04
N LEU A 104 -0.72 -3.82 -0.90
CA LEU A 104 -1.19 -3.03 0.24
C LEU A 104 -0.15 -1.95 0.54
N VAL A 105 -0.57 -0.69 0.67
CA VAL A 105 0.34 0.46 0.84
C VAL A 105 -0.05 1.26 2.07
N ASP A 106 0.90 1.51 2.96
CA ASP A 106 0.71 2.44 4.07
C ASP A 106 1.03 3.87 3.62
N VAL A 107 0.03 4.46 2.98
CA VAL A 107 0.06 5.86 2.52
C VAL A 107 0.25 6.87 3.64
N GLY A 108 0.04 6.49 4.91
CA GLY A 108 0.28 7.36 6.06
C GLY A 108 1.76 7.46 6.40
N ARG A 109 2.58 6.46 6.08
CA ARG A 109 4.03 6.44 6.37
C ARG A 109 4.87 7.25 5.42
N ILE A 110 4.40 7.48 4.21
CA ILE A 110 5.16 8.07 3.12
C ILE A 110 4.44 9.29 2.54
N LEU A 111 5.19 10.23 1.97
CA LEU A 111 4.57 11.39 1.32
C LEU A 111 3.82 11.01 0.03
N PRO A 112 2.75 11.73 -0.35
CA PRO A 112 2.00 11.44 -1.57
C PRO A 112 2.82 11.38 -2.86
N GLN A 113 3.86 12.22 -2.94
CA GLN A 113 4.79 12.23 -4.09
C GLN A 113 5.57 10.92 -4.27
N ASP A 114 5.69 10.12 -3.22
CA ASP A 114 6.47 8.88 -3.21
C ASP A 114 5.59 7.63 -3.42
N TRP A 115 4.25 7.77 -3.45
CA TRP A 115 3.32 6.65 -3.60
C TRP A 115 3.57 5.85 -4.87
N LEU A 116 3.81 6.51 -6.00
CA LEU A 116 4.08 5.82 -7.28
C LEU A 116 5.33 4.93 -7.19
N SER A 117 6.37 5.38 -6.49
CA SER A 117 7.61 4.62 -6.34
C SER A 117 7.39 3.33 -5.56
N ILE A 118 6.62 3.38 -4.47
CA ILE A 118 6.28 2.20 -3.68
C ILE A 118 5.37 1.26 -4.46
N VAL A 119 4.36 1.80 -5.16
CA VAL A 119 3.51 0.96 -6.02
C VAL A 119 4.33 0.29 -7.12
N ALA A 120 5.30 0.96 -7.73
CA ALA A 120 6.18 0.35 -8.71
C ALA A 120 7.04 -0.78 -8.13
N HIS A 121 7.52 -0.63 -6.88
CA HIS A 121 8.22 -1.71 -6.17
C HIS A 121 7.32 -2.93 -5.99
N GLU A 122 6.16 -2.76 -5.37
CA GLU A 122 5.25 -3.86 -5.07
C GLU A 122 4.67 -4.48 -6.35
N TYR A 123 4.47 -3.69 -7.40
CA TYR A 123 4.09 -4.20 -8.71
C TYR A 123 5.16 -5.10 -9.32
N ALA A 124 6.44 -4.79 -9.11
CA ALA A 124 7.52 -5.65 -9.60
C ALA A 124 7.50 -7.03 -8.95
N HIS A 125 7.10 -7.13 -7.67
CA HIS A 125 6.80 -8.41 -7.02
C HIS A 125 5.59 -9.09 -7.66
N ALA A 126 4.48 -8.38 -7.86
CA ALA A 126 3.27 -8.93 -8.48
C ALA A 126 3.53 -9.50 -9.88
N TYR A 127 4.30 -8.80 -10.70
CA TYR A 127 4.67 -9.25 -12.04
C TYR A 127 5.63 -10.44 -12.02
N SER A 128 6.55 -10.47 -11.04
CA SER A 128 7.51 -11.57 -10.90
C SER A 128 6.88 -12.83 -10.31
N GLY A 129 5.78 -12.70 -9.57
CA GLY A 129 5.13 -13.79 -8.85
C GLY A 129 5.96 -14.32 -7.68
N ASP A 130 6.88 -13.52 -7.15
CA ASP A 130 7.83 -13.90 -6.09
C ASP A 130 8.06 -12.73 -5.13
N PHE A 131 8.29 -13.04 -3.86
CA PHE A 131 8.66 -12.10 -2.80
C PHE A 131 10.15 -11.68 -2.87
N GLY A 132 10.97 -12.39 -3.63
CA GLY A 132 12.41 -12.17 -3.73
C GLY A 132 12.81 -11.10 -4.75
N HIS A 133 13.92 -10.41 -4.47
CA HIS A 133 14.52 -9.40 -5.35
C HIS A 133 15.51 -10.01 -6.38
N HIS A 134 15.13 -11.12 -7.02
CA HIS A 134 15.97 -11.80 -8.01
C HIS A 134 16.01 -11.06 -9.36
N GLN A 135 16.78 -11.57 -10.33
CA GLN A 135 17.02 -10.87 -11.61
C GLN A 135 15.75 -10.45 -12.36
N GLN A 136 14.70 -11.29 -12.37
CA GLN A 136 13.43 -10.92 -13.01
C GLN A 136 12.77 -9.72 -12.32
N PHE A 137 12.71 -9.67 -10.98
CA PHE A 137 12.25 -8.49 -10.24
C PHE A 137 13.05 -7.25 -10.63
N VAL A 138 14.39 -7.35 -10.65
CA VAL A 138 15.29 -6.23 -11.02
C VAL A 138 14.96 -5.70 -12.42
N ASN A 139 14.76 -6.61 -13.38
CA ASN A 139 14.46 -6.25 -14.77
C ASN A 139 13.10 -5.56 -14.89
N VAL A 140 12.09 -6.09 -14.21
CA VAL A 140 10.74 -5.50 -14.18
C VAL A 140 10.78 -4.13 -13.53
N LEU A 141 11.48 -4.00 -12.40
CA LEU A 141 11.57 -2.75 -11.68
C LEU A 141 12.30 -1.68 -12.50
N HIS A 142 13.41 -2.03 -13.17
CA HIS A 142 14.08 -1.13 -14.10
C HIS A 142 13.17 -0.70 -15.25
N HIS A 143 12.43 -1.65 -15.83
CA HIS A 143 11.47 -1.34 -16.90
C HIS A 143 10.40 -0.35 -16.43
N LEU A 144 9.83 -0.57 -15.25
CA LEU A 144 8.88 0.35 -14.62
C LEU A 144 9.51 1.73 -14.38
N CYS A 145 10.71 1.79 -13.80
CA CYS A 145 11.37 3.08 -13.52
C CYS A 145 11.57 3.89 -14.80
N LEU A 146 12.05 3.25 -15.88
CA LEU A 146 12.21 3.91 -17.17
C LEU A 146 10.87 4.37 -17.78
N GLY A 147 9.84 3.53 -17.71
CA GLY A 147 8.51 3.84 -18.25
C GLY A 147 7.77 4.93 -17.47
N LEU A 148 7.97 5.00 -16.16
CA LEU A 148 7.31 5.93 -15.24
C LEU A 148 8.12 7.21 -14.99
N GLY A 149 9.37 7.28 -15.48
CA GLY A 149 10.27 8.40 -15.22
C GLY A 149 10.80 8.46 -13.77
N LEU A 150 10.86 7.32 -13.08
CA LEU A 150 11.44 7.19 -11.75
C LEU A 150 12.95 6.93 -11.84
N GLU A 151 13.69 7.27 -10.80
CA GLU A 151 15.11 6.94 -10.71
C GLU A 151 15.30 5.44 -10.40
N PRO A 152 15.96 4.67 -11.29
CA PRO A 152 16.19 3.25 -11.05
C PRO A 152 17.18 3.02 -9.90
N PRO A 153 17.09 1.89 -9.19
CA PRO A 153 18.05 1.54 -8.14
C PRO A 153 19.47 1.36 -8.70
N ASN A 154 20.40 2.21 -8.26
CA ASN A 154 21.80 2.17 -8.71
C ASN A 154 22.52 0.90 -8.24
N GLY A 155 22.97 0.04 -9.17
CA GLY A 155 23.87 -1.09 -8.86
C GLY A 155 23.25 -2.23 -8.03
N ALA A 156 21.92 -2.35 -8.05
CA ALA A 156 21.11 -3.20 -7.19
C ALA A 156 21.59 -4.66 -7.08
N ASN A 157 22.14 -5.02 -5.91
CA ASN A 157 22.01 -6.39 -5.41
C ASN A 157 20.70 -6.51 -4.59
N ALA A 158 20.24 -7.74 -4.36
CA ALA A 158 18.95 -7.99 -3.70
C ALA A 158 18.80 -7.29 -2.34
N ASP A 159 19.88 -7.19 -1.56
CA ASP A 159 19.85 -6.57 -0.22
C ASP A 159 19.59 -5.06 -0.28
N GLN A 160 20.08 -4.37 -1.31
CA GLN A 160 19.82 -2.94 -1.50
C GLN A 160 18.39 -2.67 -1.95
N LEU A 161 17.81 -3.57 -2.75
CA LEU A 161 16.45 -3.42 -3.26
C LEU A 161 15.41 -3.46 -2.14
N ARG A 162 15.68 -4.17 -1.05
CA ARG A 162 14.82 -4.16 0.14
C ARG A 162 14.54 -2.77 0.71
N TYR A 163 15.43 -1.82 0.49
CA TYR A 163 15.32 -0.45 0.98
C TYR A 163 14.97 0.56 -0.11
N TRP A 164 14.84 0.12 -1.36
CA TRP A 164 14.38 0.95 -2.46
C TRP A 164 12.87 0.78 -2.61
N PRO A 165 12.09 1.83 -2.89
CA PRO A 165 12.51 3.22 -3.06
C PRO A 165 12.84 3.90 -1.73
N PHE A 166 13.73 4.90 -1.79
CA PHE A 166 14.03 5.75 -0.63
C PHE A 166 12.94 6.80 -0.45
N CYS A 167 11.81 6.40 0.11
CA CYS A 167 10.70 7.30 0.38
C CYS A 167 10.97 8.21 1.59
N GLN A 168 10.38 9.41 1.56
CA GLN A 168 10.40 10.28 2.71
C GLN A 168 9.33 9.83 3.71
N SER A 169 9.79 9.38 4.88
CA SER A 169 8.89 8.99 5.96
C SER A 169 8.20 10.22 6.57
N THR A 170 6.92 10.07 6.92
CA THR A 170 6.16 11.03 7.71
C THR A 170 6.57 10.96 9.19
N GLN A 171 6.36 12.04 9.93
CA GLN A 171 6.73 12.10 11.37
C GLN A 171 5.78 11.29 12.26
N ASP A 172 4.49 11.28 11.92
CA ASP A 172 3.46 10.50 12.60
C ASP A 172 2.59 9.80 11.55
N PRO A 173 2.91 8.53 11.21
CA PRO A 173 2.16 7.80 10.20
C PRO A 173 0.66 7.67 10.49
N LEU A 174 0.28 7.65 11.77
CA LEU A 174 -1.12 7.52 12.16
C LEU A 174 -1.88 8.85 12.04
N ALA A 175 -1.21 10.00 11.95
CA ALA A 175 -1.88 11.29 11.79
C ALA A 175 -2.72 11.33 10.51
N PHE A 176 -2.19 10.81 9.41
CA PHE A 176 -2.94 10.66 8.15
C PHE A 176 -4.21 9.83 8.36
N TRP A 177 -4.07 8.66 9.00
CA TRP A 177 -5.17 7.73 9.26
C TRP A 177 -6.21 8.28 10.25
N ARG A 178 -5.86 9.25 11.10
CA ARG A 178 -6.78 9.97 11.98
C ARG A 178 -7.43 11.20 11.31
N GLY A 179 -6.99 11.59 10.12
CA GLY A 179 -7.43 12.81 9.43
C GLY A 179 -6.81 14.11 9.96
N GLU A 180 -5.61 14.02 10.52
CA GLU A 180 -4.87 15.13 11.14
C GLU A 180 -3.71 15.64 10.27
N GLY A 181 -3.37 14.93 9.19
CA GLY A 181 -2.23 15.20 8.31
C GLY A 181 -2.60 15.32 6.83
#